data_AF-A0ABD7M9Q3-F1
#
_entry.id   AF-A0ABD7M9Q3-F1
#
_cell.length_a   1.000
_cell.length_b   1.000
_cell.length_c   1.000
_cell.angle_alpha   90.00
_cell.angle_beta   90.00
_cell.angle_gamma   90.00
#
_symmetry.space_group_name_H-M   'P 1'
#
loop_
_entity.id
_entity.type
_entity.pdbx_description
1 polymer ?
#
loop_
_entity_poly.entity_id
_entity_poly.type
_entity_poly.pdbx_seq_one_letter_code
_entity_poly.pdbx_strand_id
1 'polypeptide(L)'
;MGSFSWPLTLVGGLNDRGVSVEFLDNPALSTNTPQGTFVLTVLGAVAELERAVIRERQAEGIALAKARGAYARGPKISPEQLEDARRRIADGVPKAKVARDLGVGRQTLYDALAGRGVYATSSS
;
A
#
# COMPACT_ATOMS: atom_id res chain seq x y z
N MET A 1 4.42 -3.51 12.68
CA MET A 1 5.13 -4.77 12.41
C MET A 1 6.37 -4.41 11.61
N GLY A 2 7.57 -4.59 12.20
CA GLY A 2 8.86 -4.32 11.55
C GLY A 2 9.85 -3.58 12.46
N SER A 3 10.48 -4.28 13.41
CA SER A 3 11.57 -3.72 14.24
C SER A 3 12.84 -4.59 14.28
N PHE A 4 12.96 -5.60 13.40
CA PHE A 4 14.12 -6.52 13.39
C PHE A 4 15.21 -6.16 12.36
N SER A 5 14.88 -5.45 11.27
CA SER A 5 15.89 -5.03 10.28
C SER A 5 16.71 -3.84 10.75
N TRP A 6 16.11 -2.98 11.59
CA TRP A 6 16.69 -1.69 11.96
C TRP A 6 18.07 -1.79 12.64
N PRO A 7 18.28 -2.68 13.62
CA PRO A 7 19.59 -2.80 14.28
C PRO A 7 20.72 -3.18 13.32
N LEU A 8 20.45 -4.09 12.37
CA LEU A 8 21.44 -4.54 11.39
C LEU A 8 21.75 -3.45 10.35
N THR A 9 20.73 -2.73 9.89
CA THR A 9 20.92 -1.58 9.00
C THR A 9 21.74 -0.46 9.67
N LEU A 10 21.47 -0.20 10.96
CA LEU A 10 22.20 0.80 11.74
C LEU A 10 23.68 0.39 11.92
N VAL A 11 23.93 -0.85 12.34
CA VAL A 11 25.31 -1.35 12.54
C VAL A 11 26.08 -1.38 11.22
N GLY A 12 25.45 -1.82 10.13
CA GLY A 12 26.04 -1.77 8.79
C GLY A 12 26.42 -0.35 8.37
N GLY A 13 25.51 0.62 8.50
CA GLY A 13 25.78 2.02 8.14
C GLY A 13 26.82 2.70 9.03
N LEU A 14 27.01 2.26 10.27
CA LEU A 14 28.12 2.70 11.13
C LEU A 14 29.45 2.12 10.66
N ASN A 15 29.48 0.85 10.29
CA ASN A 15 30.68 0.18 9.80
C ASN A 15 31.16 0.75 8.45
N ASP A 16 30.23 1.08 7.54
CA ASP A 16 30.55 1.77 6.27
C ASP A 16 31.22 3.14 6.48
N ARG A 17 31.00 3.75 7.65
CA ARG A 17 31.62 5.02 8.08
C ARG A 17 32.91 4.81 8.87
N GLY A 18 33.41 3.59 8.96
CA GLY A 18 34.59 3.22 9.73
C GLY A 18 34.38 3.20 11.25
N VAL A 19 33.13 3.17 11.73
CA VAL A 19 32.81 3.14 13.16
C VAL A 19 32.67 1.68 13.62
N SER A 20 33.46 1.28 14.61
CA SER A 20 33.33 -0.03 15.25
C SER A 20 32.26 -0.02 16.35
N VAL A 21 31.46 -1.07 16.42
CA VAL A 21 30.45 -1.32 17.45
C VAL A 21 30.92 -2.47 18.33
N GLU A 22 30.97 -2.23 19.63
CA GLU A 22 31.32 -3.23 20.63
C GLU A 22 30.07 -3.63 21.43
N PHE A 23 29.84 -4.94 21.54
CA PHE A 23 28.77 -5.50 22.35
C PHE A 23 29.37 -6.01 23.67
N LEU A 24 29.09 -5.32 24.77
CA LEU A 24 29.69 -5.60 26.08
C LEU A 24 29.28 -6.98 26.62
N ASP A 25 28.01 -7.34 26.49
CA ASP A 25 27.50 -8.64 26.98
C ASP A 25 27.80 -9.80 26.02
N ASN A 26 28.14 -9.50 24.76
CA ASN A 26 28.45 -10.52 23.76
C ASN A 26 29.58 -10.07 22.82
N PRO A 27 30.84 -10.07 23.28
CA PRO A 27 31.99 -9.57 22.52
C PRO A 27 32.22 -10.29 21.19
N ALA A 28 31.71 -11.51 21.03
CA ALA A 28 31.79 -12.27 19.79
C ALA A 28 30.97 -11.65 18.64
N LEU A 29 30.08 -10.70 18.95
CA LEU A 29 29.29 -9.93 17.96
C LEU A 29 29.91 -8.58 17.62
N SER A 30 31.01 -8.19 18.28
CA SER A 30 31.63 -6.89 18.09
C SER A 30 32.29 -6.76 16.71
N THR A 31 32.06 -5.64 16.02
CA THR A 31 32.55 -5.41 14.64
C THR A 31 34.06 -5.16 14.58
N ASN A 32 34.71 -4.96 15.74
CA ASN A 32 36.17 -4.83 15.84
C ASN A 32 36.91 -6.18 15.77
N THR A 33 36.19 -7.30 15.61
CA THR A 33 36.79 -8.63 15.45
C THR A 33 36.42 -9.27 14.09
N PRO A 34 37.28 -10.10 13.48
CA PRO A 34 36.94 -10.84 12.27
C PRO A 34 35.72 -11.76 12.45
N GLN A 35 35.57 -12.37 13.63
CA GLN A 35 34.44 -13.23 13.96
C GLN A 35 33.12 -12.45 14.02
N GLY A 36 33.09 -11.31 14.72
CA GLY A 36 31.88 -10.49 14.81
C GLY A 36 31.48 -9.88 13.47
N THR A 37 32.47 -9.48 12.65
CA THR A 37 32.23 -9.05 11.27
C THR A 37 31.56 -10.15 10.43
N PHE A 38 32.05 -11.39 10.54
CA PHE A 38 31.44 -12.53 9.85
C PHE A 38 30.00 -12.77 10.32
N VAL A 39 29.76 -12.82 11.63
CA VAL A 39 28.43 -13.05 12.19
C VAL A 39 27.44 -11.96 11.75
N LEU A 40 27.83 -10.69 11.81
CA LEU A 40 26.97 -9.59 11.37
C LEU A 40 26.68 -9.63 9.86
N THR A 41 27.64 -10.06 9.05
CA THR A 41 27.43 -10.26 7.60
C THR A 41 26.38 -11.35 7.34
N VAL A 42 26.48 -12.48 8.04
CA VAL A 42 25.50 -13.57 7.94
C VAL A 42 24.12 -13.10 8.41
N LEU A 43 24.04 -12.40 9.55
CA LEU A 43 22.77 -11.86 10.07
C LEU A 43 22.15 -10.82 9.11
N GLY A 44 22.98 -9.97 8.50
CA GLY A 44 22.55 -9.03 7.47
C GLY A 44 21.95 -9.75 6.25
N ALA A 45 22.62 -10.80 5.77
CA ALA A 45 22.13 -11.61 4.66
C ALA A 45 20.80 -12.32 4.98
N VAL A 46 20.66 -12.86 6.21
CA VAL A 46 19.40 -13.46 6.68
C VAL A 46 18.28 -12.42 6.74
N ALA A 47 18.56 -11.22 7.26
CA ALA A 47 17.56 -10.15 7.33
C ALA A 47 17.11 -9.64 5.95
N GLU A 48 17.99 -9.66 4.94
CA GLU A 48 17.61 -9.39 3.55
C GLU A 48 16.76 -10.52 2.95
N LEU A 49 17.12 -11.79 3.22
CA LEU A 49 16.35 -12.96 2.78
C LEU A 49 14.92 -12.94 3.34
N GLU A 50 14.75 -12.74 4.65
CA GLU A 50 13.44 -12.67 5.28
C GLU A 50 12.59 -11.54 4.68
N ARG A 51 13.19 -10.37 4.43
CA ARG A 51 12.52 -9.25 3.75
C ARG A 51 12.08 -9.61 2.34
N ALA A 52 12.88 -10.38 1.59
CA ALA A 52 12.50 -10.84 0.26
C ALA A 52 11.29 -11.81 0.32
N VAL A 53 11.33 -12.79 1.22
CA VAL A 53 10.25 -13.78 1.41
C VAL A 53 8.94 -13.11 1.84
N ILE A 54 8.99 -12.14 2.76
CA ILE A 54 7.81 -11.38 3.18
C ILE A 54 7.19 -10.63 1.99
N ARG A 55 8.02 -9.99 1.16
CA ARG A 55 7.54 -9.26 -0.04
C ARG A 55 6.91 -10.18 -1.07
N GLU A 56 7.49 -11.36 -1.28
CA GLU A 56 6.95 -12.38 -2.19
C GLU A 56 5.54 -12.82 -1.74
N ARG A 57 5.39 -13.24 -0.49
CA ARG A 57 4.08 -13.63 0.07
C ARG A 57 3.08 -12.49 0.07
N GLN A 58 3.52 -11.26 0.32
CA GLN A 58 2.66 -10.08 0.22
C GLN A 58 2.16 -9.87 -1.21
N ALA A 59 3.04 -10.03 -2.21
CA ALA A 59 2.67 -9.89 -3.62
C ALA A 59 1.63 -10.95 -4.02
N GLU A 60 1.80 -12.21 -3.60
CA GLU A 60 0.81 -13.27 -3.79
C GLU A 60 -0.53 -12.94 -3.13
N GLY A 61 -0.50 -12.47 -1.88
CA GLY A 61 -1.70 -12.04 -1.16
C GLY A 61 -2.42 -10.89 -1.86
N ILE A 62 -1.69 -9.89 -2.35
CA ILE A 62 -2.24 -8.78 -3.13
C ILE A 62 -2.84 -9.29 -4.44
N ALA A 63 -2.18 -10.21 -5.15
CA ALA A 63 -2.70 -10.79 -6.38
C ALA A 63 -4.02 -11.52 -6.16
N LEU A 64 -4.10 -12.34 -5.10
CA LEU A 64 -5.31 -13.04 -4.72
C LEU A 64 -6.44 -12.07 -4.30
N ALA A 65 -6.11 -11.04 -3.53
CA ALA A 65 -7.08 -10.01 -3.12
C ALA A 65 -7.57 -9.17 -4.31
N LYS A 66 -6.71 -8.86 -5.28
CA LYS A 66 -7.10 -8.22 -6.55
C LYS A 66 -8.03 -9.13 -7.36
N ALA A 67 -7.73 -10.42 -7.47
CA ALA A 67 -8.57 -11.40 -8.17
C ALA A 67 -9.96 -11.54 -7.51
N ARG A 68 -10.03 -11.43 -6.18
CA ARG A 68 -11.29 -11.42 -5.41
C ARG A 68 -12.02 -10.07 -5.43
N GLY A 69 -11.49 -9.06 -6.12
CA GLY A 69 -12.12 -7.73 -6.20
C GLY A 69 -12.02 -6.89 -4.93
N ALA A 70 -11.23 -7.28 -3.92
CA ALA A 70 -11.14 -6.58 -2.64
C ALA A 70 -10.57 -5.14 -2.75
N TYR A 71 -9.85 -4.84 -3.84
CA TYR A 71 -9.31 -3.51 -4.14
C TYR A 71 -10.21 -2.67 -5.07
N ALA A 72 -11.34 -3.20 -5.54
CA ALA A 72 -12.28 -2.41 -6.32
C ALA A 72 -12.98 -1.39 -5.41
N ARG A 73 -12.86 -0.09 -5.74
CA ARG A 73 -13.61 0.95 -5.03
C ARG A 73 -15.09 0.81 -5.39
N GLY A 74 -15.95 0.68 -4.40
CA GLY A 74 -17.40 0.66 -4.60
C GLY A 74 -17.95 1.97 -5.20
N PRO A 75 -19.23 1.96 -5.64
CA PRO A 75 -19.88 3.14 -6.20
C PRO A 75 -19.91 4.30 -5.19
N LYS A 76 -19.54 5.50 -5.65
CA LYS A 76 -19.55 6.73 -4.84
C LYS A 76 -20.91 7.46 -4.84
N ILE A 77 -21.83 7.03 -5.68
CA ILE A 77 -23.15 7.65 -5.86
C ILE A 77 -24.16 6.52 -5.64
N SER A 78 -25.06 6.68 -4.68
CA SER A 78 -26.13 5.71 -4.44
C SER A 78 -27.18 5.78 -5.56
N PRO A 79 -28.01 4.73 -5.74
CA PRO A 79 -29.13 4.78 -6.68
C PRO A 79 -30.06 5.98 -6.45
N GLU A 80 -30.34 6.30 -5.19
CA GLU A 80 -31.18 7.45 -4.79
C GLU A 80 -30.54 8.79 -5.20
N GLN A 81 -29.24 8.95 -4.98
CA GLN A 81 -28.49 10.12 -5.40
C GLN A 81 -28.42 10.25 -6.93
N LEU A 82 -28.40 9.12 -7.65
CA LEU A 82 -28.42 9.11 -9.10
C LEU A 82 -29.77 9.57 -9.65
N GLU A 83 -30.88 9.14 -9.04
CA GLU A 83 -32.22 9.62 -9.37
C GLU A 83 -32.39 11.11 -9.09
N ASP A 84 -31.92 11.59 -7.92
CA ASP A 84 -31.88 13.02 -7.61
C ASP A 84 -31.07 13.82 -8.65
N ALA A 85 -29.89 13.32 -9.01
CA ALA A 85 -29.06 13.93 -10.02
C ALA A 85 -29.75 14.00 -11.39
N ARG A 86 -30.43 12.92 -11.82
CA ARG A 86 -31.21 12.88 -13.07
C ARG A 86 -32.32 13.94 -13.07
N ARG A 87 -33.07 14.05 -11.97
CA ARG A 87 -34.13 15.06 -11.82
C ARG A 87 -33.57 16.48 -11.93
N ARG A 88 -32.53 16.79 -11.16
CA ARG A 88 -31.93 18.13 -11.17
C ARG A 88 -31.35 18.52 -12.52
N ILE A 89 -30.80 17.56 -13.26
CA ILE A 89 -30.31 17.79 -14.62
C ILE A 89 -31.47 18.05 -15.60
N ALA A 90 -32.59 17.33 -15.44
CA ALA A 90 -33.81 17.57 -16.23
C ALA A 90 -34.39 18.97 -15.93
N ASP A 91 -34.29 19.44 -14.69
CA ASP A 91 -34.66 20.80 -14.26
C ASP A 91 -33.67 21.88 -14.75
N GLY A 92 -32.67 21.52 -15.56
CA GLY A 92 -31.72 22.44 -16.17
C GLY A 92 -30.51 22.78 -15.31
N VAL A 93 -30.33 22.15 -14.14
CA VAL A 93 -29.14 22.38 -13.30
C VAL A 93 -27.89 21.85 -14.01
N PRO A 94 -26.81 22.65 -14.15
CA PRO A 94 -25.60 22.19 -14.80
C PRO A 94 -24.97 20.99 -14.09
N LYS A 95 -24.56 19.96 -14.85
CA LYS A 95 -23.93 18.73 -14.34
C LYS A 95 -22.72 19.00 -13.43
N ALA A 96 -21.96 20.06 -13.70
CA ALA A 96 -20.81 20.48 -12.89
C ALA A 96 -21.20 21.03 -11.50
N LYS A 97 -22.42 21.55 -11.34
CA LYS A 97 -22.96 21.95 -10.04
C LYS A 97 -23.46 20.73 -9.28
N VAL A 98 -24.22 19.85 -9.94
CA VAL A 98 -24.69 18.59 -9.37
C VAL A 98 -23.52 17.73 -8.84
N ALA A 99 -22.44 17.59 -9.61
CA ALA A 99 -21.26 16.84 -9.18
C ALA A 99 -20.61 17.42 -7.91
N ARG A 100 -20.54 18.75 -7.81
CA ARG A 100 -19.99 19.43 -6.62
C ARG A 100 -20.89 19.24 -5.41
N ASP A 101 -22.20 19.36 -5.59
CA ASP A 101 -23.16 19.21 -4.49
C ASP A 101 -23.19 17.77 -3.95
N LEU A 102 -22.94 16.78 -4.81
CA LEU A 102 -22.77 15.37 -4.41
C LEU A 102 -21.36 15.02 -3.90
N GLY A 103 -20.42 15.98 -3.90
CA GLY A 103 -19.04 15.74 -3.46
C GLY A 103 -18.23 14.78 -4.33
N VAL A 104 -18.63 14.60 -5.60
CA VAL A 104 -17.99 13.65 -6.54
C VAL A 104 -17.28 14.36 -7.69
N GLY A 105 -16.31 13.68 -8.28
CA GLY A 105 -15.68 14.17 -9.52
C GLY A 105 -16.68 14.19 -10.67
N ARG A 106 -16.52 15.13 -11.62
CA ARG A 106 -17.37 15.21 -12.82
C ARG A 106 -17.41 13.88 -13.57
N GLN A 107 -16.26 13.22 -13.70
CA GLN A 107 -16.16 11.93 -14.38
C GLN A 107 -17.01 10.86 -13.70
N THR A 108 -17.00 10.81 -12.36
CA THR A 108 -17.84 9.87 -11.58
C THR A 108 -19.33 10.09 -11.84
N LEU A 109 -19.77 11.36 -11.91
CA LEU A 109 -21.16 11.67 -12.27
C LEU A 109 -21.50 11.23 -13.70
N TYR A 110 -20.61 11.47 -14.67
CA TYR A 110 -20.82 11.03 -16.05
C TYR A 110 -20.88 9.51 -16.19
N ASP A 111 -20.02 8.78 -15.48
CA ASP A 111 -20.00 7.32 -15.50
C ASP A 111 -21.25 6.74 -14.82
N ALA A 112 -21.72 7.34 -13.73
CA ALA A 112 -22.97 6.93 -13.09
C ALA A 112 -24.21 7.18 -13.97
N LEU A 113 -24.29 8.36 -14.62
CA LEU A 113 -25.39 8.68 -15.54
C LEU A 113 -25.43 7.77 -16.77
N ALA A 114 -24.26 7.36 -17.27
CA ALA A 114 -24.13 6.49 -18.42
C ALA A 114 -24.09 4.99 -18.08
N GLY A 115 -24.21 4.62 -16.80
CA GLY A 115 -24.15 3.22 -16.36
C GLY A 115 -22.82 2.53 -16.69
N ARG A 116 -21.70 3.23 -16.58
CA ARG A 116 -20.36 2.69 -16.90
C ARG A 116 -19.59 2.29 -15.64
N GLY A 117 -18.67 1.35 -15.80
CA GLY A 117 -17.78 0.91 -14.72
C GLY A 117 -18.55 0.29 -13.56
N VAL A 118 -18.31 0.77 -12.33
CA VAL A 118 -18.98 0.27 -11.10
C VAL A 118 -20.48 0.56 -11.03
N TYR A 119 -21.01 1.31 -12.01
CA TYR A 119 -22.43 1.64 -12.15
C TYR A 119 -23.13 0.86 -13.28
N ALA A 120 -22.41 -0.03 -13.97
CA ALA A 120 -23.04 -0.92 -14.94
C ALA A 120 -23.99 -1.86 -14.20
N THR A 121 -25.27 -1.83 -14.56
CA THR A 121 -26.22 -2.86 -14.15
C THR A 121 -25.75 -4.18 -14.73
N SER A 122 -25.19 -5.06 -13.88
CA SER A 122 -25.01 -6.47 -14.21
C SER A 122 -26.40 -7.05 -14.43
N SER A 123 -26.83 -7.09 -15.70
CA SER A 123 -28.05 -7.76 -16.12
C SER A 123 -27.88 -9.25 -15.83
N SER A 124 -28.52 -9.70 -14.75
CA SER A 124 -28.89 -11.11 -14.55
C SER A 124 -30.33 -11.31 -15.00
#